data_AF-A0A1M7A2L0-F1
#
_entry.id   AF-A0A1M7A2L0-F1
#
_cell.length_a   1.000
_cell.length_b   1.000
_cell.length_c   1.000
_cell.angle_alpha   90.00
_cell.angle_beta   90.00
_cell.angle_gamma   90.00
#
_symmetry.space_group_name_H-M   'P 1'
#
loop_
_entity.id
_entity.type
_entity.pdbx_description
1 polymer ?
#
loop_
_entity_poly.entity_id
_entity_poly.type
_entity_poly.pdbx_seq_one_letter_code
_entity_poly.pdbx_strand_id
1 'polypeptide(L)'
;MIEKKLGLENQPRAIVFHEKDGRRHAHVVWSRIDTEKMRAINLPHYKTKLRDVSRELYLEHDWDMPRGLQDRRLRDPLNFSREEWQQAKRAGIDPREIKAAFQDAWKHSDNRTSFKHALKERGFWLAKGDRRDFVAIDYRGEVYSLSRYAGVKTKELAARLGDHEKLLSVVQVKEAIAQSMTRKVEEFIKETEASTKQRLAGSSLKGPTTRASLTTTSAGPASRTLRRAR
;
A
#
# COMPACT_ATOMS: atom_id res chain seq x y z
N MET A 1 -24.15 10.82 29.03
CA MET A 1 -24.94 10.51 27.80
C MET A 1 -24.84 9.04 27.38
N ILE A 2 -23.64 8.50 27.12
CA ILE A 2 -23.45 7.08 26.74
C ILE A 2 -23.91 6.11 27.84
N GLU A 3 -23.49 6.33 29.08
CA GLU A 3 -23.86 5.48 30.23
C GLU A 3 -25.39 5.38 30.40
N LYS A 4 -26.10 6.51 30.32
CA LYS A 4 -27.55 6.58 30.39
C LYS A 4 -28.23 5.85 29.23
N LYS A 5 -27.80 6.10 27.98
CA LYS A 5 -28.37 5.43 26.79
C LYS A 5 -28.18 3.90 26.83
N LEU A 6 -27.11 3.43 27.47
CA LEU A 6 -26.79 2.01 27.59
C LEU A 6 -27.27 1.38 28.90
N GLY A 7 -27.83 2.13 29.85
CA GLY A 7 -28.23 1.62 31.16
C GLY A 7 -27.04 1.16 32.02
N LEU A 8 -25.91 1.84 31.87
CA LEU A 8 -24.66 1.60 32.61
C LEU A 8 -24.37 2.72 33.61
N GLU A 9 -25.39 3.47 34.01
CA GLU A 9 -25.28 4.47 35.07
C GLU A 9 -24.79 3.80 36.35
N ASN A 10 -23.84 4.45 37.03
CA ASN A 10 -23.19 3.96 38.25
C ASN A 10 -22.40 2.65 38.10
N GLN A 11 -22.25 2.11 36.88
CA GLN A 11 -21.38 0.96 36.66
C GLN A 11 -19.90 1.38 36.73
N PRO A 12 -19.04 0.59 37.40
CA PRO A 12 -17.60 0.83 37.41
C PRO A 12 -17.04 0.93 35.99
N ARG A 13 -16.12 1.88 35.77
CA ARG A 13 -15.52 2.11 34.45
C ARG A 13 -14.08 2.57 34.53
N ALA A 14 -13.31 2.23 33.50
CA ALA A 14 -11.98 2.77 33.23
C ALA A 14 -12.04 3.60 31.94
N ILE A 15 -11.40 4.77 31.95
CA ILE A 15 -11.30 5.68 30.81
C ILE A 15 -9.81 5.91 30.55
N VAL A 16 -9.37 5.67 29.32
CA VAL A 16 -7.99 5.89 28.88
C VAL A 16 -7.99 6.76 27.64
N PHE A 17 -7.25 7.87 27.68
CA PHE A 17 -7.09 8.76 26.53
C PHE A 17 -5.81 8.41 25.78
N HIS A 18 -5.91 8.23 24.46
CA HIS A 18 -4.76 8.05 23.58
C HIS A 18 -4.78 9.11 22.47
N GLU A 19 -3.59 9.57 22.09
CA GLU A 19 -3.39 10.43 20.94
C GLU A 19 -2.70 9.65 19.84
N LYS A 20 -3.25 9.71 18.63
CA LYS A 20 -2.67 9.06 17.46
C LYS A 20 -2.86 9.96 16.25
N ASP A 21 -1.76 10.24 15.55
CA ASP A 21 -1.76 11.08 14.34
C ASP A 21 -2.47 12.42 14.59
N GLY A 22 -2.19 13.07 15.73
CA GLY A 22 -2.81 14.34 16.15
C GLY A 22 -4.28 14.25 16.56
N ARG A 23 -4.87 13.05 16.64
CA ARG A 23 -6.25 12.83 17.06
C ARG A 23 -6.31 12.18 18.43
N ARG A 24 -6.78 12.95 19.40
CA ARG A 24 -7.06 12.47 20.75
C ARG A 24 -8.40 11.73 20.77
N HIS A 25 -8.39 10.51 21.29
CA HIS A 25 -9.59 9.70 21.47
C HIS A 25 -9.55 8.99 22.82
N ALA A 26 -10.72 8.63 23.35
CA ALA A 26 -10.85 7.90 24.60
C ALA A 26 -11.31 6.46 24.35
N HIS A 27 -10.66 5.51 25.01
CA HIS A 27 -11.18 4.16 25.22
C HIS A 27 -11.88 4.14 26.57
N VAL A 28 -13.14 3.73 26.58
CA VAL A 28 -13.90 3.56 27.81
C VAL A 28 -14.35 2.12 27.92
N VAL A 29 -14.07 1.51 29.08
CA VAL A 29 -14.44 0.15 29.41
C VAL A 29 -15.35 0.20 30.65
N TRP A 30 -16.54 -0.35 30.54
CA TRP A 30 -17.48 -0.49 31.66
C TRP A 30 -17.53 -1.93 32.14
N SER A 31 -17.61 -2.11 33.46
CA SER A 31 -18.11 -3.36 34.04
C SER A 31 -19.58 -3.52 33.64
N ARG A 32 -19.94 -4.74 33.26
CA ARG A 32 -21.33 -5.12 32.97
C ARG A 32 -21.92 -5.98 34.08
N ILE A 33 -21.21 -6.22 35.18
CA ILE A 33 -21.67 -7.16 36.20
C ILE A 33 -22.62 -6.43 37.15
N ASP A 34 -23.88 -6.84 37.12
CA ASP A 34 -24.87 -6.51 38.15
C ASP A 34 -24.60 -7.44 39.34
N THR A 35 -24.02 -6.89 40.41
CA THR A 35 -23.62 -7.64 41.61
C THR A 35 -24.80 -8.00 42.51
N GLU A 36 -25.95 -7.34 42.36
CA GLU A 36 -27.16 -7.69 43.12
C GLU A 36 -27.84 -8.91 42.51
N LYS A 37 -27.95 -8.94 41.18
CA LYS A 37 -28.57 -10.04 40.43
C LYS A 37 -27.59 -11.11 39.99
N MET A 38 -26.30 -10.91 40.28
CA MET A 38 -25.17 -11.79 39.92
C MET A 38 -25.16 -12.16 38.43
N ARG A 39 -25.41 -11.19 37.54
CA ARG A 39 -25.51 -11.41 36.09
C ARG A 39 -24.93 -10.27 35.27
N ALA A 40 -24.59 -10.55 34.02
CA ALA A 40 -24.16 -9.49 33.10
C ALA A 40 -25.36 -8.68 32.57
N ILE A 41 -25.26 -7.35 32.62
CA ILE A 41 -26.18 -6.41 31.99
C ILE A 41 -26.16 -6.64 30.49
N ASN A 42 -27.31 -6.98 29.91
CA ASN A 42 -27.47 -7.13 28.48
C ASN A 42 -27.48 -5.76 27.80
N LEU A 43 -26.75 -5.63 26.68
CA LEU A 43 -26.63 -4.39 25.91
C LEU A 43 -27.24 -4.58 24.50
N PRO A 44 -28.58 -4.69 24.39
CA PRO A 44 -29.22 -4.90 23.10
C PRO A 44 -29.01 -3.68 22.19
N HIS A 45 -28.64 -3.96 20.94
CA HIS A 45 -28.45 -2.97 19.88
C HIS A 45 -27.52 -1.79 20.25
N TYR A 46 -26.52 -2.02 21.11
CA TYR A 46 -25.64 -0.97 21.61
C TYR A 46 -24.97 -0.15 20.49
N LYS A 47 -24.63 -0.77 19.36
CA LYS A 47 -24.03 -0.07 18.19
C LYS A 47 -24.97 0.99 17.62
N THR A 48 -26.27 0.69 17.51
CA THR A 48 -27.28 1.64 17.04
C THR A 48 -27.46 2.76 18.04
N LYS A 49 -27.60 2.42 19.33
CA LYS A 49 -27.74 3.40 20.42
C LYS A 49 -26.54 4.37 20.49
N LEU A 50 -25.31 3.86 20.36
CA LEU A 50 -24.10 4.67 20.33
C LEU A 50 -24.01 5.56 19.08
N ARG A 51 -24.48 5.06 17.93
CA ARG A 51 -24.57 5.88 16.71
C ARG A 51 -25.54 7.05 16.91
N ASP A 52 -26.67 6.82 17.57
CA ASP A 52 -27.65 7.87 17.84
C ASP A 52 -27.09 8.91 18.82
N VAL A 53 -26.39 8.49 19.88
CA VAL A 53 -25.64 9.40 20.76
C VAL A 53 -24.61 10.22 19.99
N SER A 54 -23.87 9.59 19.06
CA SER A 54 -22.93 10.32 18.20
C SER A 54 -23.64 11.39 17.37
N ARG A 55 -24.82 11.08 16.80
CA ARG A 55 -25.61 12.05 16.01
C ARG A 55 -26.11 13.20 16.87
N GLU A 56 -26.64 12.90 18.06
CA GLU A 56 -27.10 13.89 19.02
C GLU A 56 -25.96 14.86 19.39
N LEU A 57 -24.73 14.37 19.63
CA LEU A 57 -23.55 15.21 19.90
C LEU A 57 -23.17 16.13 18.73
N TYR A 58 -23.24 15.66 17.48
CA TYR A 58 -22.99 16.51 16.31
C TYR A 58 -23.98 17.68 16.25
N LEU A 59 -25.26 17.42 16.54
CA LEU A 59 -26.30 18.45 16.54
C LEU A 59 -26.15 19.41 17.72
N GLU A 60 -25.83 18.91 18.91
CA GLU A 60 -25.65 19.71 20.13
C GLU A 60 -24.49 20.70 20.00
N HIS A 61 -23.41 20.30 19.34
CA HIS A 61 -22.21 21.12 19.16
C HIS A 61 -22.17 21.88 17.83
N ASP A 62 -23.24 21.83 17.03
CA ASP A 62 -23.32 22.43 15.69
C ASP A 62 -22.14 22.04 14.79
N TRP A 63 -21.74 20.77 14.86
CA TRP A 63 -20.66 20.21 14.07
C TRP A 63 -21.17 19.65 12.74
N ASP A 64 -20.36 19.79 11.70
CA ASP A 64 -20.63 19.17 10.40
C ASP A 64 -20.69 17.64 10.50
N MET A 65 -21.90 17.10 10.49
CA MET A 65 -22.12 15.66 10.58
C MET A 65 -21.71 14.97 9.28
N PRO A 66 -20.91 13.88 9.31
CA PRO A 66 -20.57 13.12 8.12
C PRO A 66 -21.81 12.61 7.35
N ARG A 67 -21.84 12.75 6.03
CA ARG A 67 -23.00 12.36 5.19
C ARG A 67 -23.47 10.92 5.41
N GLY A 68 -22.53 9.97 5.56
CA GLY A 68 -22.86 8.57 5.84
C GLY A 68 -23.45 8.32 7.23
N LEU A 69 -23.24 9.24 8.18
CA LEU A 69 -23.87 9.23 9.50
C LEU A 69 -25.27 9.87 9.47
N GLN A 70 -25.47 10.87 8.60
CA GLN A 70 -26.78 11.48 8.32
C GLN A 70 -27.73 10.48 7.64
N ASP A 71 -27.30 9.88 6.53
CA ASP A 71 -28.01 8.84 5.79
C ASP A 71 -27.05 7.72 5.34
N ARG A 72 -27.42 6.47 5.62
CA ARG A 72 -26.65 5.29 5.22
C ARG A 72 -26.49 5.18 3.70
N ARG A 73 -27.43 5.73 2.92
CA ARG A 73 -27.39 5.72 1.44
C ARG A 73 -26.36 6.69 0.88
N LEU A 74 -26.01 7.73 1.64
CA LEU A 74 -24.99 8.72 1.30
C LEU A 74 -23.59 8.30 1.75
N ARG A 75 -23.43 7.05 2.20
CA ARG A 75 -22.11 6.51 2.54
C ARG A 75 -21.28 6.40 1.27
N ASP A 76 -20.09 6.99 1.29
CA ASP A 76 -19.17 6.93 0.16
C ASP A 76 -18.92 5.45 -0.22
N PRO A 77 -19.26 5.03 -1.47
CA PRO A 77 -19.05 3.66 -1.95
C PRO A 77 -17.56 3.33 -2.13
N LEU A 78 -16.68 4.33 -2.11
CA LEU A 78 -15.23 4.18 -2.14
C LEU A 78 -14.60 4.00 -0.75
N ASN A 79 -15.41 3.94 0.32
CA ASN A 79 -14.90 3.61 1.64
C ASN A 79 -14.22 2.23 1.65
N PHE A 80 -12.99 2.20 2.14
CA PHE A 80 -12.22 0.97 2.31
C PHE A 80 -12.59 0.28 3.62
N SER A 81 -12.70 -1.04 3.58
CA SER A 81 -12.72 -1.87 4.77
C SER A 81 -11.38 -1.78 5.51
N ARG A 82 -11.41 -2.07 6.81
CA ARG A 82 -10.20 -2.12 7.64
C ARG A 82 -9.18 -3.12 7.10
N GLU A 83 -9.66 -4.23 6.54
CA GLU A 83 -8.82 -5.27 5.92
C GLU A 83 -8.08 -4.74 4.70
N GLU A 84 -8.77 -4.03 3.79
CA GLU A 84 -8.16 -3.41 2.61
C GLU A 84 -7.13 -2.36 3.02
N TRP A 85 -7.44 -1.55 4.04
CA TRP A 85 -6.50 -0.55 4.56
C TRP A 85 -5.24 -1.20 5.17
N GLN A 86 -5.41 -2.25 5.97
CA GLN A 86 -4.30 -3.01 6.55
C GLN A 86 -3.48 -3.73 5.48
N GLN A 87 -4.13 -4.23 4.43
CA GLN A 87 -3.46 -4.88 3.30
C GLN A 87 -2.65 -3.89 2.46
N ALA A 88 -3.23 -2.76 2.10
CA ALA A 88 -2.52 -1.70 1.37
C ALA A 88 -1.36 -1.12 2.20
N LYS A 89 -1.55 -0.96 3.52
CA LYS A 89 -0.46 -0.59 4.44
C LYS A 89 0.67 -1.63 4.44
N ARG A 90 0.36 -2.93 4.40
CA ARG A 90 1.38 -3.98 4.24
C ARG A 90 2.10 -3.85 2.92
N ALA A 91 1.37 -3.58 1.83
CA ALA A 91 1.91 -3.37 0.49
C ALA A 91 2.63 -2.03 0.30
N GLY A 92 2.53 -1.10 1.25
CA GLY A 92 3.18 0.21 1.19
C GLY A 92 2.63 1.14 0.10
N ILE A 93 1.43 0.86 -0.40
CA ILE A 93 0.76 1.59 -1.48
C ILE A 93 -0.57 2.13 -0.92
N ASP A 94 -1.02 3.29 -1.38
CA ASP A 94 -2.34 3.81 -0.98
C ASP A 94 -3.45 2.89 -1.53
N PRO A 95 -4.40 2.41 -0.70
CA PRO A 95 -5.54 1.63 -1.18
C PRO A 95 -6.29 2.26 -2.37
N ARG A 96 -6.32 3.60 -2.44
CA ARG A 96 -6.94 4.38 -3.53
C ARG A 96 -6.23 4.15 -4.86
N GLU A 97 -4.89 4.13 -4.84
CA GLU A 97 -4.08 3.92 -6.03
C GLU A 97 -4.26 2.50 -6.56
N ILE A 98 -4.29 1.49 -5.69
CA ILE A 98 -4.55 0.09 -6.09
C ILE A 98 -5.93 -0.03 -6.74
N LYS A 99 -6.96 0.59 -6.14
CA LYS A 99 -8.33 0.54 -6.65
C LYS A 99 -8.46 1.24 -8.01
N ALA A 100 -7.88 2.44 -8.13
CA ALA A 100 -7.82 3.16 -9.40
C ALA A 100 -7.08 2.35 -10.47
N ALA A 101 -5.96 1.73 -10.10
CA ALA A 101 -5.17 0.90 -11.00
C ALA A 101 -5.97 -0.27 -11.58
N PHE A 102 -6.75 -0.95 -10.73
CA PHE A 102 -7.56 -2.10 -11.14
C PHE A 102 -8.76 -1.67 -11.97
N GLN A 103 -9.42 -0.57 -11.59
CA GLN A 103 -10.53 0.00 -12.34
C GLN A 103 -10.10 0.45 -13.73
N ASP A 104 -8.96 1.13 -13.85
CA ASP A 104 -8.44 1.58 -15.14
C ASP A 104 -8.01 0.40 -16.00
N ALA A 105 -7.31 -0.58 -15.43
CA ALA A 105 -6.95 -1.81 -16.14
C ALA A 105 -8.19 -2.54 -16.65
N TRP A 106 -9.28 -2.57 -15.87
CA TRP A 106 -10.55 -3.18 -16.28
C TRP A 106 -11.28 -2.38 -17.37
N LYS A 107 -11.25 -1.04 -17.31
CA LYS A 107 -11.88 -0.17 -18.32
C LYS A 107 -11.18 -0.27 -19.68
N HIS A 108 -9.87 -0.39 -19.69
CA HIS A 108 -9.05 -0.41 -20.91
C HIS A 108 -8.74 -1.82 -21.42
N SER A 109 -9.33 -2.85 -20.81
CA SER A 109 -9.21 -4.22 -21.28
C SER A 109 -10.56 -4.79 -21.68
N ASP A 110 -10.61 -5.37 -22.85
CA ASP A 110 -11.75 -5.99 -23.51
C ASP A 110 -11.77 -7.51 -23.32
N ASN A 111 -10.62 -8.13 -23.05
CA ASN A 111 -10.47 -9.58 -22.97
C ASN A 111 -9.46 -10.00 -21.88
N ARG A 112 -9.39 -11.31 -21.61
CA ARG A 112 -8.49 -11.86 -20.59
C ARG A 112 -7.02 -11.49 -20.80
N THR A 113 -6.56 -11.52 -22.05
CA THR A 113 -5.15 -11.29 -22.39
C THR A 113 -4.79 -9.82 -22.17
N SER A 114 -5.63 -8.90 -22.66
CA SER A 114 -5.43 -7.46 -22.44
C SER A 114 -5.51 -7.10 -20.96
N PHE A 115 -6.43 -7.71 -20.20
CA PHE A 115 -6.52 -7.47 -18.76
C PHE A 115 -5.30 -8.00 -18.00
N LYS A 116 -4.82 -9.20 -18.33
CA LYS A 116 -3.60 -9.77 -17.74
C LYS A 116 -2.39 -8.89 -18.02
N HIS A 117 -2.29 -8.32 -19.23
CA HIS A 117 -1.21 -7.41 -19.60
C HIS A 117 -1.31 -6.10 -18.81
N ALA A 118 -2.49 -5.46 -18.78
CA ALA A 118 -2.71 -4.20 -18.07
C ALA A 118 -2.45 -4.32 -16.56
N LEU A 119 -2.79 -5.48 -15.95
CA LEU A 119 -2.40 -5.76 -14.56
C LEU A 119 -0.88 -5.87 -14.42
N LYS A 120 -0.22 -6.60 -15.33
CA LYS A 120 1.23 -6.85 -15.26
C LYS A 120 2.06 -5.57 -15.39
N GLU A 121 1.66 -4.65 -16.28
CA GLU A 121 2.27 -3.33 -16.41
C GLU A 121 2.21 -2.52 -15.11
N ARG A 122 1.14 -2.71 -14.34
CA ARG A 122 0.92 -2.05 -13.05
C ARG A 122 1.52 -2.83 -11.87
N GLY A 123 2.27 -3.91 -12.13
CA GLY A 123 2.94 -4.71 -11.10
C GLY A 123 2.06 -5.78 -10.45
N PHE A 124 0.97 -6.20 -11.11
CA PHE A 124 0.04 -7.20 -10.61
C PHE A 124 -0.09 -8.40 -11.56
N TRP A 125 -0.22 -9.60 -11.00
CA TRP A 125 -0.38 -10.84 -11.75
C TRP A 125 -1.75 -11.45 -11.50
N LEU A 126 -2.46 -11.77 -12.58
CA LEU A 126 -3.75 -12.47 -12.52
C LEU A 126 -3.55 -13.93 -12.07
N ALA A 127 -4.33 -14.36 -11.08
CA ALA A 127 -4.33 -15.72 -10.54
C ALA A 127 -5.75 -16.22 -10.22
N LYS A 128 -5.87 -17.53 -10.05
CA LYS A 128 -7.05 -18.20 -9.52
C LYS A 128 -7.08 -18.04 -7.99
N GLY A 129 -8.20 -17.54 -7.45
CA GLY A 129 -8.46 -17.53 -6.01
C GLY A 129 -9.07 -18.85 -5.52
N ASP A 130 -8.99 -19.09 -4.21
CA ASP A 130 -9.39 -20.37 -3.61
C ASP A 130 -10.89 -20.70 -3.76
N ARG A 131 -11.75 -19.69 -3.94
CA ARG A 131 -13.22 -19.86 -4.04
C ARG A 131 -13.79 -19.32 -5.35
N ARG A 132 -13.56 -20.02 -6.47
CA ARG A 132 -14.11 -19.65 -7.81
C ARG A 132 -13.97 -18.16 -8.19
N ASP A 133 -12.98 -17.51 -7.61
CA ASP A 133 -12.80 -16.07 -7.65
C ASP A 133 -11.54 -15.74 -8.45
N PHE A 134 -11.54 -14.57 -9.08
CA PHE A 134 -10.36 -14.02 -9.73
C PHE A 134 -9.62 -13.12 -8.75
N VAL A 135 -8.32 -13.34 -8.62
CA VAL A 135 -7.46 -12.54 -7.75
C VAL A 135 -6.27 -12.00 -8.51
N ALA A 136 -5.75 -10.87 -8.05
CA ALA A 136 -4.48 -10.32 -8.50
C ALA A 136 -3.45 -10.43 -7.37
N ILE A 137 -2.19 -10.65 -7.72
CA ILE A 137 -1.09 -10.82 -6.76
C ILE A 137 -0.01 -9.80 -7.09
N ASP A 138 0.53 -9.10 -6.10
CA ASP A 138 1.67 -8.20 -6.30
C ASP A 138 3.01 -8.94 -6.17
N TYR A 139 4.11 -8.25 -6.44
CA TYR A 139 5.46 -8.82 -6.28
C TYR A 139 5.83 -9.18 -4.83
N ARG A 140 5.04 -8.71 -3.85
CA ARG A 140 5.22 -8.97 -2.41
C ARG A 140 4.40 -10.18 -1.96
N GLY A 141 3.57 -10.74 -2.84
CA GLY A 141 2.72 -11.90 -2.58
C GLY A 141 1.40 -11.57 -1.88
N GLU A 142 1.00 -10.30 -1.82
CA GLU A 142 -0.33 -9.89 -1.34
C GLU A 142 -1.40 -10.21 -2.38
N VAL A 143 -2.56 -10.68 -1.91
CA VAL A 143 -3.64 -11.19 -2.77
C VAL A 143 -4.85 -10.25 -2.76
N TYR A 144 -5.23 -9.74 -3.92
CA TYR A 144 -6.28 -8.75 -4.11
C TYR A 144 -7.49 -9.36 -4.82
N SER A 145 -8.67 -9.28 -4.20
CA SER A 145 -9.92 -9.71 -4.84
C SER A 145 -10.30 -8.78 -5.98
N LEU A 146 -10.35 -9.28 -7.21
CA LEU A 146 -10.64 -8.44 -8.39
C LEU A 146 -12.05 -7.87 -8.37
N SER A 147 -13.04 -8.60 -7.87
CA SER A 147 -14.43 -8.10 -7.77
C SER A 147 -14.53 -6.88 -6.84
N ARG A 148 -13.80 -6.93 -5.71
CA ARG A 148 -13.80 -5.86 -4.71
C ARG A 148 -12.99 -4.64 -5.16
N TYR A 149 -11.78 -4.87 -5.67
CA TYR A 149 -10.86 -3.78 -6.04
C TYR A 149 -11.21 -3.15 -7.40
N ALA A 150 -11.66 -3.93 -8.39
CA ALA A 150 -12.16 -3.35 -9.64
C ALA A 150 -13.59 -2.78 -9.49
N GLY A 151 -14.33 -3.16 -8.44
CA GLY A 151 -15.72 -2.74 -8.25
C GLY A 151 -16.68 -3.38 -9.26
N VAL A 152 -16.39 -4.60 -9.71
CA VAL A 152 -17.06 -5.31 -10.81
C VAL A 152 -17.71 -6.58 -10.27
N LYS A 153 -18.89 -6.93 -10.78
CA LYS A 153 -19.59 -8.15 -10.37
C LYS A 153 -18.80 -9.39 -10.81
N THR A 154 -18.77 -10.44 -9.99
CA THR A 154 -18.10 -11.71 -10.33
C THR A 154 -18.59 -12.33 -11.64
N LYS A 155 -19.87 -12.13 -11.99
CA LYS A 155 -20.42 -12.57 -13.29
C LYS A 155 -19.77 -11.86 -14.48
N GLU A 156 -19.52 -10.56 -14.38
CA GLU A 156 -18.87 -9.78 -15.43
C GLU A 156 -17.38 -10.15 -15.56
N LEU A 157 -16.72 -10.40 -14.42
CA LEU A 157 -15.37 -10.96 -14.40
C LEU A 157 -15.32 -12.32 -15.11
N ALA A 158 -16.23 -13.24 -14.76
CA ALA A 158 -16.29 -14.56 -15.39
C ALA A 158 -16.61 -14.48 -16.89
N ALA A 159 -17.47 -13.56 -17.32
CA ALA A 159 -17.78 -13.36 -18.73
C ALA A 159 -16.55 -12.92 -19.55
N ARG A 160 -15.71 -12.04 -19.01
CA ARG A 160 -14.52 -11.53 -19.73
C ARG A 160 -13.28 -12.39 -19.55
N LEU A 161 -13.07 -12.93 -18.35
CA LEU A 161 -11.90 -13.73 -17.99
C LEU A 161 -12.09 -15.22 -18.27
N GLY A 162 -13.32 -15.65 -18.54
CA GLY A 162 -13.65 -17.03 -18.84
C GLY A 162 -13.53 -17.93 -17.61
N ASP A 163 -12.99 -19.12 -17.79
CA ASP A 163 -12.89 -20.11 -16.72
C ASP A 163 -11.67 -19.86 -15.81
N HIS A 164 -11.95 -19.72 -14.52
CA HIS A 164 -10.97 -19.58 -13.45
C HIS A 164 -10.01 -20.77 -13.31
N GLU A 165 -10.43 -21.99 -13.69
CA GLU A 165 -9.57 -23.19 -13.63
C GLU A 165 -8.40 -23.12 -14.61
N LYS A 166 -8.52 -22.30 -15.66
CA LYS A 166 -7.43 -22.10 -16.65
C LYS A 166 -6.36 -21.12 -16.15
N LEU A 167 -6.52 -20.53 -14.97
CA LEU A 167 -5.56 -19.63 -14.37
C LEU A 167 -4.65 -20.39 -13.39
N LEU A 168 -3.40 -19.95 -13.33
CA LEU A 168 -2.44 -20.44 -12.34
C LEU A 168 -2.96 -20.15 -10.93
N SER A 169 -2.70 -21.08 -10.00
CA SER A 169 -3.04 -20.89 -8.59
C SER A 169 -2.22 -19.75 -7.98
N VAL A 170 -2.67 -19.24 -6.83
CA VAL A 170 -1.92 -18.23 -6.06
C VAL A 170 -0.48 -18.68 -5.79
N VAL A 171 -0.28 -19.96 -5.46
CA VAL A 171 1.04 -20.54 -5.18
C VAL A 171 1.91 -20.53 -6.43
N GLN A 172 1.38 -21.02 -7.56
CA GLN A 172 2.11 -21.07 -8.83
C GLN A 172 2.48 -19.68 -9.35
N VAL A 173 1.61 -18.68 -9.18
CA VAL A 173 1.91 -17.30 -9.58
C VAL A 173 3.01 -16.70 -8.69
N LYS A 174 3.00 -16.96 -7.38
CA LYS A 174 4.08 -16.52 -6.48
C LYS A 174 5.43 -17.15 -6.86
N GLU A 175 5.45 -18.44 -7.19
CA GLU A 175 6.65 -19.11 -7.67
C GLU A 175 7.16 -18.50 -8.99
N ALA A 176 6.26 -18.25 -9.94
CA ALA A 176 6.62 -17.63 -11.21
C ALA A 176 7.18 -16.20 -11.04
N ILE A 177 6.61 -15.42 -10.11
CA ILE A 177 7.13 -14.10 -9.74
C ILE A 177 8.54 -14.24 -9.16
N ALA A 178 8.73 -15.13 -8.19
CA ALA A 178 10.03 -15.34 -7.55
C ALA A 178 11.10 -15.74 -8.58
N GLN A 179 10.80 -16.71 -9.45
CA GLN A 179 11.71 -17.14 -10.54
C GLN A 179 12.05 -16.00 -11.50
N SER A 180 11.05 -15.19 -11.89
CA SER A 180 11.27 -14.04 -12.76
C SER A 180 12.15 -12.97 -12.11
N MET A 181 12.02 -12.77 -10.80
CA MET A 181 12.84 -11.80 -10.07
C MET A 181 14.28 -12.30 -9.90
N THR A 182 14.47 -13.56 -9.53
CA THR A 182 15.80 -14.18 -9.45
C THR A 182 16.56 -14.02 -10.76
N ARG A 183 15.92 -14.35 -11.89
CA ARG A 183 16.54 -14.19 -13.22
C ARG A 183 16.95 -12.75 -13.52
N LYS A 184 16.11 -11.76 -13.21
CA LYS A 184 16.45 -10.34 -13.41
C LYS A 184 17.62 -9.90 -12.53
N VAL A 185 17.68 -10.37 -11.29
CA VAL A 185 18.80 -10.08 -10.39
C VAL A 185 20.09 -10.69 -10.93
N GLU A 186 20.06 -11.94 -11.40
CA GLU A 186 21.22 -12.59 -12.03
C GLU A 186 21.69 -11.86 -13.29
N GLU A 187 20.76 -11.42 -14.15
CA GLU A 187 21.07 -10.63 -15.34
C GLU A 187 21.71 -9.28 -14.96
N PHE A 188 21.18 -8.60 -13.94
CA PHE A 188 21.76 -7.35 -13.43
C PHE A 188 23.14 -7.54 -12.79
N ILE A 189 23.36 -8.63 -12.04
CA ILE A 189 24.67 -8.98 -11.48
C ILE A 189 25.68 -9.18 -12.63
N LYS A 190 25.32 -9.94 -13.67
CA LYS A 190 26.20 -10.14 -14.82
C LYS A 190 26.52 -8.84 -15.55
N GLU A 191 25.54 -7.96 -15.73
CA GLU A 191 25.73 -6.66 -16.38
C GLU A 191 26.61 -5.72 -15.55
N THR A 192 26.41 -5.70 -14.24
CA THR A 192 27.25 -4.90 -13.30
C THR A 192 28.68 -5.45 -13.22
N GLU A 193 28.87 -6.76 -13.19
CA GLU A 193 30.20 -7.40 -13.25
C GLU A 193 30.91 -7.12 -14.58
N ALA A 194 30.21 -7.25 -15.71
CA ALA A 194 30.75 -6.98 -17.03
C ALA A 194 31.17 -5.51 -17.19
N SER A 195 30.30 -4.57 -16.81
CA SER A 195 30.60 -3.14 -16.86
C SER A 195 31.73 -2.73 -15.90
N THR A 196 31.82 -3.35 -14.72
CA THR A 196 32.91 -3.13 -13.77
C THR A 196 34.24 -3.66 -14.33
N LYS A 197 34.25 -4.86 -14.92
CA LYS A 197 35.42 -5.45 -15.58
C LYS A 197 35.88 -4.60 -16.77
N GLN A 198 34.96 -4.05 -17.55
CA GLN A 198 35.24 -3.15 -18.67
C GLN A 198 35.84 -1.81 -18.21
N ARG A 199 35.34 -1.24 -17.10
CA ARG A 199 35.93 -0.05 -16.44
C ARG A 199 37.34 -0.31 -15.92
N LEU A 200 37.57 -1.45 -15.26
CA LEU A 200 38.89 -1.84 -14.76
C LEU A 200 39.90 -2.07 -15.91
N ALA A 201 39.47 -2.72 -17.00
CA ALA A 201 40.30 -2.91 -18.19
C ALA A 201 40.64 -1.59 -18.89
N GLY A 202 39.69 -0.65 -18.98
CA GLY A 202 39.92 0.70 -19.52
C GLY A 202 40.84 1.57 -18.65
N SER A 203 40.91 1.31 -17.34
CA SER A 203 41.82 1.99 -16.41
C SER A 203 43.27 1.51 -16.52
N SER A 204 43.53 0.32 -17.08
CA SER A 204 44.87 -0.28 -17.14
C SER A 204 45.72 0.20 -18.33
N LEU A 205 45.19 1.04 -19.22
CA LEU A 205 45.87 1.49 -20.46
C LEU A 205 46.43 2.93 -20.40
N LYS A 206 46.49 3.56 -19.22
CA LYS A 206 47.20 4.83 -19.02
C LYS A 206 48.27 4.69 -17.93
N GLY A 207 49.28 3.86 -18.20
CA GLY A 207 50.55 3.98 -17.50
C GLY A 207 51.27 5.26 -17.95
N PRO A 208 51.90 6.03 -17.04
CA PRO A 208 52.59 7.26 -17.41
C PRO A 208 53.78 6.92 -18.32
N THR A 209 53.72 7.33 -19.59
CA THR A 209 54.86 7.27 -20.50
C THR A 209 55.79 8.43 -20.17
N THR A 210 56.77 8.18 -19.29
CA THR A 210 57.85 9.13 -19.02
C THR A 210 58.75 9.19 -20.26
N ARG A 211 58.56 10.20 -21.12
CA ARG A 211 59.49 10.48 -22.23
C ARG A 211 60.42 11.60 -21.78
N ALA A 212 61.67 11.23 -21.49
CA ALA A 212 62.76 12.16 -21.29
C ALA A 212 62.98 12.97 -22.58
N SER A 213 63.03 14.30 -22.46
CA SER A 213 63.46 15.20 -23.53
C SER A 213 64.61 16.06 -23.03
N LEU A 214 65.83 15.69 -23.43
CA LEU A 214 66.99 16.57 -23.47
C LEU A 214 66.85 17.45 -24.70
N THR A 215 66.67 18.77 -24.50
CA THR A 215 67.07 19.77 -25.50
C THR A 215 67.70 20.96 -24.80
N THR A 216 69.01 21.05 -24.97
CA THR A 216 69.79 22.28 -24.87
C THR A 216 69.29 23.30 -25.88
N THR A 217 69.10 24.56 -25.46
CA THR A 217 69.49 25.79 -26.19
C THR A 217 69.37 26.99 -25.24
N SER A 218 70.36 27.87 -25.34
CA SER A 218 70.74 28.98 -24.47
C SER A 218 69.95 30.29 -24.60
N ALA A 219 70.04 31.10 -23.53
CA ALA A 219 70.04 32.58 -23.45
C ALA A 219 68.73 33.31 -23.82
N GLY A 220 68.22 34.31 -23.10
CA GLY A 220 68.71 35.15 -22.01
C GLY A 220 67.54 36.00 -21.45
N PRO A 221 67.78 36.97 -20.55
CA PRO A 221 66.94 37.17 -19.37
C PRO A 221 66.04 38.42 -19.41
N ALA A 222 65.00 38.49 -18.55
CA ALA A 222 64.81 39.56 -17.55
C ALA A 222 63.38 39.63 -16.93
N SER A 223 63.36 39.84 -15.61
CA SER A 223 62.39 40.63 -14.80
C SER A 223 60.99 40.03 -14.49
N ARG A 224 60.72 39.55 -13.26
CA ARG A 224 60.22 40.29 -12.05
C ARG A 224 58.74 40.70 -12.22
N THR A 225 57.75 40.13 -11.51
CA THR A 225 57.32 40.40 -10.11
C THR A 225 56.21 39.40 -9.69
N LEU A 226 56.29 38.74 -8.52
CA LEU A 226 55.44 38.88 -7.30
C LEU A 226 53.97 39.29 -7.57
N ARG A 227 52.91 38.64 -7.07
CA ARG A 227 52.57 38.50 -5.63
C ARG A 227 51.20 37.79 -5.42
N ARG A 228 51.09 36.93 -4.37
CA ARG A 228 49.96 36.61 -3.44
C ARG A 228 48.54 36.36 -4.01
N ALA A 229 47.94 35.19 -3.81
CA ALA A 229 47.33 34.70 -2.55
C ALA A 229 46.16 35.54 -2.04
N ARG A 230 44.93 35.08 -2.34
CA ARG A 230 43.92 34.65 -1.38
C ARG A 230 42.91 33.74 -2.07
#